data_AF-A0A968GMI2-F1
#
_entry.id   AF-A0A968GMI2-F1
#
_cell.length_a   1.000
_cell.length_b   1.000
_cell.length_c   1.000
_cell.angle_alpha   90.00
_cell.angle_beta   90.00
_cell.angle_gamma   90.00
#
_symmetry.space_group_name_H-M   'P 1'
#
loop_
_entity.id
_entity.type
_entity.pdbx_description
1 polymer ?
#
loop_
_entity_poly.entity_id
_entity_poly.type
_entity_poly.pdbx_seq_one_letter_code
_entity_poly.pdbx_strand_id
1 'polypeptide(L)'
;MSSTTRIVVYNFWDFMSFLANSFVFLMIGLVVDLPLLVDNWRATLWGILAALLSRLIVIYGLFPRSKTLPFRWKHILFWGGLRGAISLALVLGLTTKIGREVSGQLQAMVFGLVVFTLLVQGTSMNWLVKRTGIIHRREERDEYDLRRARASTTRAAYDHLKKIHKEGMISKHVWDIITKTVESYSDELTKSLQEILKQHPNVEAEELDSAWREFLQYQRLALAELLADRGITEDVFNQLSSRIDNQLASSEIAWDSAEKMDRNLWQLGARRTDLRSDSD
;
A
#
# COMPACT_ATOMS: atom_id res chain seq x y z
N MET A 1 -12.92 20.20 5.64
CA MET A 1 -12.91 18.97 6.47
C MET A 1 -11.51 18.74 6.95
N SER A 2 -11.28 18.66 8.27
CA SER A 2 -9.93 18.54 8.83
C SER A 2 -9.30 17.20 8.43
N SER A 3 -7.98 17.22 8.27
CA SER A 3 -7.16 16.11 7.81
C SER A 3 -7.21 14.91 8.78
N THR A 4 -7.52 15.16 10.06
CA THR A 4 -7.76 14.14 11.09
C THR A 4 -9.12 13.47 10.92
N THR A 5 -10.17 14.22 10.56
CA THR A 5 -11.48 13.65 10.26
C THR A 5 -11.41 12.67 9.08
N ARG A 6 -10.60 12.97 8.04
CA ARG A 6 -10.40 12.07 6.90
C ARG A 6 -9.78 10.74 7.30
N ILE A 7 -8.76 10.76 8.15
CA ILE A 7 -8.07 9.54 8.61
C ILE A 7 -9.00 8.68 9.48
N VAL A 8 -9.74 9.29 10.39
CA VAL A 8 -10.70 8.57 11.26
C VAL A 8 -11.81 7.93 10.42
N VAL A 9 -12.37 8.65 9.45
CA VAL A 9 -13.40 8.12 8.55
C VAL A 9 -12.83 6.98 7.70
N TYR A 10 -11.61 7.11 7.19
CA TYR A 10 -10.95 6.05 6.42
C TYR A 10 -10.77 4.77 7.25
N ASN A 11 -10.21 4.90 8.45
CA ASN A 11 -10.01 3.75 9.36
C ASN A 11 -11.33 3.11 9.77
N PHE A 12 -12.38 3.90 10.01
CA PHE A 12 -13.72 3.39 10.31
C PHE A 12 -14.30 2.60 9.13
N TRP A 13 -14.17 3.12 7.91
CA TRP A 13 -14.66 2.46 6.70
C TRP A 13 -13.90 1.16 6.40
N ASP A 14 -12.58 1.15 6.64
CA ASP A 14 -11.75 -0.05 6.52
C ASP A 14 -12.19 -1.13 7.52
N PHE A 15 -12.40 -0.76 8.79
CA PHE A 15 -12.91 -1.68 9.81
C PHE A 15 -14.29 -2.23 9.45
N MET A 16 -15.21 -1.36 9.02
CA MET A 16 -16.56 -1.77 8.60
C MET A 16 -16.51 -2.71 7.39
N SER A 17 -15.62 -2.45 6.43
CA SER A 17 -15.40 -3.31 5.26
C SER A 17 -14.85 -4.67 5.65
N PHE A 18 -13.90 -4.71 6.58
CA PHE A 18 -13.36 -5.96 7.12
C PHE A 18 -14.46 -6.79 7.81
N LEU A 19 -15.29 -6.15 8.63
CA LEU A 19 -16.39 -6.81 9.33
C LEU A 19 -17.44 -7.34 8.34
N ALA A 20 -17.88 -6.52 7.38
CA ALA A 20 -18.85 -6.91 6.37
C ALA A 20 -18.35 -8.07 5.50
N ASN A 21 -17.10 -8.03 5.03
CA ASN A 21 -16.51 -9.13 4.27
C ASN A 21 -16.47 -10.42 5.09
N SER A 22 -16.10 -10.35 6.37
CA SER A 22 -16.07 -11.51 7.27
C SER A 22 -17.46 -12.14 7.43
N PHE A 23 -18.49 -11.32 7.61
CA PHE A 23 -19.88 -11.79 7.66
C PHE A 23 -20.32 -12.46 6.35
N VAL A 24 -19.95 -11.88 5.20
CA VAL A 24 -20.24 -12.46 3.89
C VAL A 24 -19.59 -13.85 3.76
N PHE A 25 -18.32 -14.00 4.13
CA PHE A 25 -17.65 -15.30 4.11
C PHE A 25 -18.30 -16.32 5.04
N LEU A 26 -18.68 -15.90 6.25
CA LEU A 26 -19.41 -16.74 7.19
C LEU A 26 -20.77 -17.18 6.62
N MET A 27 -21.53 -16.26 6.04
CA MET A 27 -22.81 -16.57 5.38
C MET A 27 -22.64 -17.52 4.21
N ILE A 28 -21.63 -17.33 3.36
CA ILE A 28 -21.33 -18.24 2.25
C ILE A 28 -21.10 -19.65 2.82
N GLY A 29 -20.27 -19.80 3.86
CA GLY A 29 -20.02 -21.08 4.49
C GLY A 29 -21.26 -21.73 5.10
N LEU A 30 -22.18 -20.93 5.65
CA LEU A 30 -23.43 -21.41 6.26
C LEU A 30 -24.48 -21.84 5.22
N VAL A 31 -24.54 -21.14 4.08
CA VAL A 31 -25.59 -21.32 3.07
C VAL A 31 -25.24 -22.35 2.00
N VAL A 32 -23.93 -22.57 1.75
CA VAL A 32 -23.49 -23.51 0.71
C VAL A 32 -23.83 -24.94 1.11
N ASP A 33 -24.70 -25.58 0.32
CA ASP A 33 -25.10 -26.98 0.47
C ASP A 33 -24.22 -27.90 -0.39
N LEU A 34 -23.22 -28.54 0.23
CA LEU A 34 -22.27 -29.43 -0.45
C LEU A 34 -22.94 -30.63 -1.14
N PRO A 35 -23.88 -31.37 -0.51
CA PRO A 35 -24.67 -32.40 -1.19
C PRO A 35 -25.31 -31.94 -2.50
N LEU A 36 -25.93 -30.76 -2.52
CA LEU A 36 -26.56 -30.21 -3.73
C LEU A 36 -25.55 -30.00 -4.86
N LEU A 37 -24.33 -29.54 -4.54
CA LEU A 37 -23.25 -29.35 -5.51
C LEU A 37 -22.77 -30.68 -6.12
N VAL A 38 -22.70 -31.73 -5.31
CA VAL A 38 -22.25 -33.06 -5.75
C VAL A 38 -23.31 -33.71 -6.64
N ASP A 39 -24.58 -33.65 -6.23
CA ASP A 39 -25.70 -34.18 -6.99
C ASP A 39 -25.84 -33.47 -8.36
N ASN A 40 -25.60 -32.16 -8.38
CA ASN A 40 -25.68 -31.32 -9.58
C ASN A 40 -24.30 -30.92 -10.14
N TRP A 41 -23.30 -31.79 -10.02
CA TRP A 41 -21.90 -31.46 -10.41
C TRP A 41 -21.76 -30.98 -11.87
N ARG A 42 -22.60 -31.48 -12.77
CA ARG A 42 -22.63 -31.06 -14.18
C ARG A 42 -23.06 -29.60 -14.32
N ALA A 43 -24.11 -29.20 -13.61
CA ALA A 43 -24.59 -27.82 -13.60
C ALA A 43 -23.49 -26.90 -13.03
N THR A 44 -22.89 -27.28 -11.90
CA THR A 44 -21.75 -26.58 -11.28
C THR A 44 -20.62 -26.34 -12.28
N LEU A 45 -20.18 -27.38 -13.01
CA LEU A 45 -19.11 -27.28 -13.99
C LEU A 45 -19.47 -26.30 -15.13
N TRP A 46 -20.69 -26.38 -15.66
CA TRP A 46 -21.16 -25.46 -16.69
C TRP A 46 -21.23 -24.02 -16.20
N GLY A 47 -21.67 -23.79 -14.96
CA GLY A 47 -21.68 -22.46 -14.34
C GLY A 47 -20.28 -21.86 -14.25
N ILE A 48 -19.30 -22.66 -13.80
CA ILE A 48 -17.88 -22.23 -13.72
C ILE A 48 -17.33 -21.91 -15.12
N LEU A 49 -17.51 -22.81 -16.08
CA LEU A 49 -17.01 -22.63 -17.44
C LEU A 49 -17.64 -21.42 -18.13
N ALA A 50 -18.96 -21.24 -18.00
CA ALA A 50 -19.66 -20.10 -18.58
C ALA A 50 -19.16 -18.77 -17.98
N ALA A 51 -18.95 -18.71 -16.67
CA ALA A 51 -18.42 -17.52 -16.00
C ALA A 51 -16.98 -17.20 -16.45
N LEU A 52 -16.12 -18.22 -16.53
CA LEU A 52 -14.74 -18.06 -16.99
C LEU A 52 -14.69 -17.65 -18.47
N LEU A 53 -15.47 -18.28 -19.35
CA LEU A 53 -15.54 -17.94 -20.77
C LEU A 53 -16.08 -16.52 -20.97
N SER A 54 -17.15 -16.15 -20.27
CA SER A 54 -17.69 -14.79 -20.31
C SER A 54 -16.62 -13.77 -19.93
N ARG A 55 -15.86 -14.03 -18.85
CA ARG A 55 -14.77 -13.14 -18.42
C ARG A 55 -13.62 -13.10 -19.41
N LEU A 56 -13.26 -14.23 -20.02
CA LEU A 56 -12.24 -14.31 -21.07
C LEU A 56 -12.62 -13.42 -22.25
N ILE A 57 -13.87 -13.52 -22.71
CA ILE A 57 -14.39 -12.71 -23.81
C ILE A 57 -14.39 -11.23 -23.45
N VAL A 58 -14.85 -10.84 -22.25
CA VAL A 58 -14.86 -9.44 -21.83
C VAL A 58 -13.44 -8.86 -21.74
N ILE A 59 -12.51 -9.57 -21.10
CA ILE A 59 -11.17 -9.02 -20.85
C ILE A 59 -10.30 -9.03 -22.11
N TYR A 60 -10.32 -10.11 -22.89
CA TYR A 60 -9.46 -10.21 -24.07
C TYR A 60 -10.15 -9.67 -25.34
N GLY A 61 -11.48 -9.77 -25.41
CA GLY A 61 -12.27 -9.31 -26.55
C GLY A 61 -12.64 -7.82 -26.50
N LEU A 62 -12.82 -7.22 -25.32
CA LEU A 62 -13.13 -5.79 -25.20
C LEU A 62 -11.89 -4.89 -25.04
N PHE A 63 -10.77 -5.43 -24.55
CA PHE A 63 -9.48 -4.73 -24.45
C PHE A 63 -8.39 -5.12 -25.49
N PRO A 64 -8.68 -5.46 -26.76
CA PRO A 64 -7.62 -5.73 -27.74
C PRO A 64 -6.94 -4.43 -28.23
N ARG A 65 -7.63 -3.28 -28.16
CA ARG A 65 -7.14 -1.98 -28.70
C ARG A 65 -6.52 -1.03 -27.68
N SER A 66 -6.54 -1.35 -26.40
CA SER A 66 -5.84 -0.56 -25.38
C SER A 66 -4.35 -0.88 -25.47
N LYS A 67 -3.58 -0.02 -26.14
CA LYS A 67 -2.09 -0.05 -26.14
C LYS A 67 -1.49 0.18 -24.74
N THR A 68 -2.34 0.46 -23.76
CA THR A 68 -1.96 0.87 -22.41
C THR A 68 -1.93 -0.27 -21.38
N LEU A 69 -2.45 -1.47 -21.67
CA LEU A 69 -2.43 -2.58 -20.71
C LEU A 69 -1.51 -3.74 -21.15
N PRO A 70 -0.38 -3.98 -20.46
CA PRO A 70 0.50 -5.11 -20.75
C PRO A 70 -0.23 -6.45 -20.57
N PHE A 71 0.12 -7.44 -21.37
CA PHE A 71 -0.53 -8.76 -21.37
C PHE A 71 -0.53 -9.44 -19.99
N ARG A 72 0.53 -9.21 -19.19
CA ARG A 72 0.67 -9.71 -17.81
C ARG A 72 -0.47 -9.20 -16.90
N TRP A 73 -0.90 -7.95 -17.06
CA TRP A 73 -2.00 -7.37 -16.29
C TRP A 73 -3.36 -7.92 -16.70
N LYS A 74 -3.54 -8.28 -17.98
CA LYS A 74 -4.78 -8.92 -18.47
C LYS A 74 -5.00 -10.29 -17.83
N HIS A 75 -3.93 -11.07 -17.61
CA HIS A 75 -4.01 -12.34 -16.89
C HIS A 75 -4.43 -12.17 -15.42
N ILE A 76 -3.85 -11.18 -14.73
CA ILE A 76 -4.23 -10.86 -13.34
C ILE A 76 -5.69 -10.42 -13.28
N LEU A 77 -6.13 -9.57 -14.20
CA LEU A 77 -7.51 -9.09 -14.24
C LEU A 77 -8.51 -10.23 -14.49
N PHE A 78 -8.14 -11.19 -15.34
CA PHE A 78 -8.93 -12.38 -15.59
C PHE A 78 -9.06 -13.27 -14.35
N TRP A 79 -7.96 -13.46 -13.63
CA TRP A 79 -7.92 -14.34 -12.47
C TRP A 79 -8.38 -13.69 -11.16
N GLY A 80 -8.43 -12.35 -11.08
CA GLY A 80 -8.67 -11.59 -9.86
C GLY A 80 -10.14 -11.35 -9.46
N GLY A 81 -11.12 -11.83 -10.24
CA GLY A 81 -12.55 -11.55 -9.97
C GLY A 81 -13.16 -12.45 -8.89
N LEU A 82 -12.82 -12.16 -7.63
CA LEU A 82 -13.06 -13.00 -6.44
C LEU A 82 -14.36 -12.73 -5.65
N ARG A 83 -15.32 -11.98 -6.19
CA ARG A 83 -16.48 -11.51 -5.40
C ARG A 83 -17.81 -12.02 -5.95
N GLY A 84 -18.21 -13.22 -5.53
CA GLY A 84 -19.48 -13.85 -5.89
C GLY A 84 -20.63 -13.66 -4.88
N ALA A 85 -20.45 -12.83 -3.85
CA ALA A 85 -21.44 -12.62 -2.79
C ALA A 85 -22.77 -12.03 -3.30
N ILE A 86 -22.70 -11.09 -4.26
CA ILE A 86 -23.88 -10.50 -4.88
C ILE A 86 -24.64 -11.57 -5.69
N SER A 87 -23.92 -12.39 -6.45
CA SER A 87 -24.51 -13.50 -7.19
C SER A 87 -25.19 -14.51 -6.28
N LEU A 88 -24.57 -14.81 -5.13
CA LEU A 88 -25.16 -15.69 -4.10
C LEU A 88 -26.47 -15.11 -3.57
N ALA A 89 -26.48 -13.84 -3.16
CA ALA A 89 -27.67 -13.17 -2.66
C ALA A 89 -28.80 -13.14 -3.70
N LEU A 90 -28.47 -12.88 -4.97
CA LEU A 90 -29.43 -12.89 -6.08
C LEU A 90 -30.04 -14.26 -6.29
N VAL A 91 -29.24 -15.33 -6.28
CA VAL A 91 -29.75 -16.69 -6.45
C VAL A 91 -30.70 -17.06 -5.32
N LEU A 92 -30.32 -16.80 -4.07
CA LEU A 92 -31.18 -17.11 -2.91
C LEU A 92 -32.51 -16.34 -2.98
N GLY A 93 -32.45 -15.06 -3.35
CA GLY A 93 -33.65 -14.24 -3.54
C GLY A 93 -34.56 -14.77 -4.67
N LEU A 94 -33.97 -15.20 -5.78
CA LEU A 94 -34.71 -15.66 -6.97
C LEU A 94 -35.34 -17.06 -6.76
N THR A 95 -34.67 -17.93 -6.01
CA THR A 95 -35.08 -19.32 -5.80
C THR A 95 -36.43 -19.48 -5.10
N THR A 96 -36.88 -18.45 -4.40
CA THR A 96 -38.22 -18.40 -3.78
C THR A 96 -39.35 -18.21 -4.80
N LYS A 97 -39.03 -17.84 -6.05
CA LYS A 97 -40.01 -17.45 -7.08
C LYS A 97 -40.05 -18.39 -8.30
N ILE A 98 -39.15 -19.37 -8.39
CA ILE A 98 -38.99 -20.27 -9.54
C ILE A 98 -39.26 -21.72 -9.11
N GLY A 99 -39.69 -22.58 -10.04
CA GLY A 99 -39.89 -24.01 -9.81
C GLY A 99 -38.67 -24.71 -9.19
N ARG A 100 -38.93 -25.68 -8.31
CA ARG A 100 -37.93 -26.35 -7.45
C ARG A 100 -36.73 -26.94 -8.21
N GLU A 101 -36.96 -27.50 -9.38
CA GLU A 101 -35.92 -28.16 -10.18
C GLU A 101 -34.93 -27.15 -10.80
N VAL A 102 -35.44 -26.10 -11.43
CA VAL A 102 -34.62 -25.02 -12.03
C VAL A 102 -33.88 -24.23 -10.94
N SER A 103 -34.53 -24.05 -9.81
CA SER A 103 -33.99 -23.39 -8.62
C SER A 103 -32.75 -24.12 -8.07
N GLY A 104 -32.82 -25.45 -7.93
CA GLY A 104 -31.68 -26.26 -7.47
C GLY A 104 -30.48 -26.23 -8.42
N GLN A 105 -30.72 -26.28 -9.74
CA GLN A 105 -29.65 -26.20 -10.73
C GLN A 105 -28.93 -24.84 -10.74
N LEU A 106 -29.69 -23.73 -10.64
CA LEU A 106 -29.14 -22.38 -10.54
C LEU A 106 -28.34 -22.18 -9.24
N GLN A 107 -28.85 -22.71 -8.12
CA GLN A 107 -28.13 -22.70 -6.85
C GLN A 107 -26.80 -23.45 -6.97
N ALA A 108 -26.82 -24.66 -7.50
CA ALA A 108 -25.60 -25.45 -7.70
C ALA A 108 -24.57 -24.72 -8.58
N MET A 109 -25.00 -24.10 -9.70
CA MET A 109 -24.15 -23.29 -10.57
C MET A 109 -23.47 -22.14 -9.81
N VAL A 110 -24.24 -21.33 -9.10
CA VAL A 110 -23.73 -20.13 -8.42
C VAL A 110 -22.91 -20.49 -7.19
N PHE A 111 -23.38 -21.42 -6.36
CA PHE A 111 -22.66 -21.85 -5.17
C PHE A 111 -21.33 -22.50 -5.56
N GLY A 112 -21.36 -23.39 -6.55
CA GLY A 112 -20.16 -24.03 -7.08
C GLY A 112 -19.17 -23.03 -7.67
N LEU A 113 -19.66 -22.03 -8.42
CA LEU A 113 -18.81 -20.92 -8.88
C LEU A 113 -18.19 -20.15 -7.72
N VAL A 114 -18.98 -19.76 -6.71
CA VAL A 114 -18.48 -19.02 -5.54
C VAL A 114 -17.40 -19.83 -4.83
N VAL A 115 -17.67 -21.08 -4.48
CA VAL A 115 -16.69 -21.97 -3.83
C VAL A 115 -15.43 -22.13 -4.67
N PHE A 116 -15.56 -22.32 -5.99
CA PHE A 116 -14.42 -22.39 -6.90
C PHE A 116 -13.59 -21.09 -6.88
N THR A 117 -14.24 -19.92 -6.98
CA THR A 117 -13.50 -18.65 -6.94
C THR A 117 -12.80 -18.43 -5.60
N LEU A 118 -13.42 -18.80 -4.48
CA LEU A 118 -12.82 -18.63 -3.16
C LEU A 118 -11.63 -19.57 -2.93
N LEU A 119 -11.81 -20.87 -3.20
CA LEU A 119 -10.80 -21.88 -2.92
C LEU A 119 -9.71 -21.93 -3.99
N VAL A 120 -10.07 -21.89 -5.27
CA VAL A 120 -9.11 -22.04 -6.38
C VAL A 120 -8.54 -20.69 -6.78
N GLN A 121 -9.38 -19.73 -7.18
CA GLN A 121 -8.86 -18.43 -7.61
C GLN A 121 -8.22 -17.66 -6.45
N GLY A 122 -8.82 -17.69 -5.26
CA GLY A 122 -8.33 -16.97 -4.08
C GLY A 122 -6.93 -17.41 -3.65
N THR A 123 -6.71 -18.73 -3.51
CA THR A 123 -5.40 -19.27 -3.12
C THR A 123 -4.38 -19.18 -4.25
N SER A 124 -4.80 -19.40 -5.51
CA SER A 124 -3.90 -19.39 -6.66
C SER A 124 -3.48 -17.98 -7.10
N MET A 125 -4.19 -16.94 -6.67
CA MET A 125 -3.89 -15.56 -7.05
C MET A 125 -2.49 -15.14 -6.62
N ASN A 126 -2.09 -15.43 -5.38
CA ASN A 126 -0.74 -15.10 -4.88
C ASN A 126 0.35 -15.77 -5.72
N TRP A 127 0.14 -17.03 -6.11
CA TRP A 127 1.07 -17.75 -6.98
C TRP A 127 1.11 -17.15 -8.39
N LEU A 128 -0.04 -16.80 -8.97
CA LEU A 128 -0.12 -16.17 -10.29
C LEU A 128 0.56 -14.81 -10.32
N VAL A 129 0.37 -13.98 -9.30
CA VAL A 129 1.00 -12.67 -9.18
C VAL A 129 2.53 -12.79 -9.12
N LYS A 130 3.05 -13.77 -8.36
CA LYS A 130 4.49 -14.06 -8.31
C LYS A 130 5.02 -14.55 -9.66
N ARG A 131 4.32 -15.50 -10.30
CA ARG A 131 4.73 -16.07 -11.60
C ARG A 131 4.66 -15.06 -12.73
N THR A 132 3.67 -14.17 -12.72
CA THR A 132 3.55 -13.11 -13.71
C THR A 132 4.61 -12.02 -13.52
N GLY A 133 5.42 -12.03 -12.46
CA GLY A 133 6.54 -11.11 -12.30
C GLY A 133 6.13 -9.64 -12.47
N ILE A 134 4.91 -9.26 -12.13
CA ILE A 134 4.52 -7.84 -12.13
C ILE A 134 5.09 -7.17 -10.89
N ILE A 135 5.23 -7.93 -9.80
CA ILE A 135 6.04 -7.56 -8.65
C ILE A 135 7.50 -7.92 -8.96
N HIS A 136 8.14 -7.20 -9.90
CA HIS A 136 9.60 -7.11 -9.88
C HIS A 136 9.94 -6.09 -8.81
N ARG A 137 10.24 -6.57 -7.60
CA ARG A 137 11.13 -5.82 -6.73
C ARG A 137 12.44 -5.75 -7.51
N ARG A 138 12.81 -4.57 -8.01
CA ARG A 138 14.04 -4.42 -8.82
C ARG A 138 15.20 -4.94 -7.97
N GLU A 139 16.07 -5.76 -8.55
CA GLU A 139 17.24 -6.33 -7.86
C GLU A 139 18.09 -5.22 -7.18
N GLU A 140 18.21 -4.08 -7.85
CA GLU A 140 18.83 -2.84 -7.34
C GLU A 140 18.21 -2.36 -5.99
N ARG A 141 16.89 -2.49 -5.84
CA ARG A 141 16.15 -2.05 -4.66
C ARG A 141 16.28 -3.04 -3.50
N ASP A 142 16.38 -4.33 -3.81
CA ASP A 142 16.66 -5.35 -2.80
C ASP A 142 18.08 -5.21 -2.24
N GLU A 143 19.05 -4.92 -3.09
CA GLU A 143 20.42 -4.65 -2.67
C GLU A 143 20.51 -3.38 -1.83
N TYR A 144 19.85 -2.30 -2.27
CA TYR A 144 19.69 -1.07 -1.49
C TYR A 144 19.03 -1.31 -0.12
N ASP A 145 17.88 -2.00 -0.08
CA ASP A 145 17.14 -2.29 1.16
C ASP A 145 18.03 -3.07 2.15
N LEU A 146 18.82 -4.04 1.66
CA LEU A 146 19.75 -4.80 2.47
C LEU A 146 20.90 -3.93 3.02
N ARG A 147 21.54 -3.10 2.17
CA ARG A 147 22.63 -2.21 2.62
C ARG A 147 22.12 -1.16 3.60
N ARG A 148 20.94 -0.57 3.34
CA ARG A 148 20.27 0.38 4.24
C ARG A 148 19.96 -0.26 5.59
N ALA A 149 19.41 -1.47 5.61
CA ALA A 149 19.12 -2.19 6.84
C ALA A 149 20.39 -2.48 7.66
N ARG A 150 21.48 -2.89 7.02
CA ARG A 150 22.77 -3.11 7.69
C ARG A 150 23.36 -1.82 8.28
N ALA A 151 23.33 -0.73 7.51
CA ALA A 151 23.81 0.57 7.97
C ALA A 151 22.97 1.10 9.15
N SER A 152 21.63 1.06 9.04
CA SER A 152 20.73 1.59 10.08
C SER A 152 20.80 0.79 11.39
N THR A 153 20.83 -0.54 11.32
CA THR A 153 20.95 -1.40 12.51
C THR A 153 22.30 -1.26 13.18
N THR A 154 23.39 -1.15 12.41
CA THR A 154 24.74 -0.89 12.95
C THR A 154 24.81 0.48 13.62
N ARG A 155 24.19 1.50 13.02
CA ARG A 155 24.12 2.84 13.61
C ARG A 155 23.33 2.84 14.91
N ALA A 156 22.16 2.20 14.93
CA ALA A 156 21.35 2.04 16.14
C ALA A 156 22.10 1.29 17.25
N ALA A 157 22.85 0.24 16.90
CA ALA A 157 23.71 -0.49 17.83
C ALA A 157 24.85 0.38 18.38
N TYR A 158 25.50 1.20 17.54
CA TYR A 158 26.52 2.15 17.96
C TYR A 158 25.96 3.23 18.90
N ASP A 159 24.81 3.80 18.57
CA ASP A 159 24.15 4.81 19.42
C ASP A 159 23.74 4.22 20.78
N HIS A 160 23.30 2.96 20.80
CA HIS A 160 23.05 2.24 22.04
C HIS A 160 24.33 2.01 22.85
N LEU A 161 25.43 1.60 22.20
CA LEU A 161 26.73 1.42 22.84
C LEU A 161 27.22 2.73 23.49
N LYS A 162 27.02 3.86 22.81
CA LYS A 162 27.32 5.20 23.32
C LYS A 162 26.46 5.56 24.53
N LYS A 163 25.19 5.18 24.54
CA LYS A 163 24.28 5.38 25.67
C LYS A 163 24.75 4.62 26.91
N ILE A 164 25.02 3.31 26.79
CA ILE A 164 25.44 2.49 27.95
C ILE A 164 26.84 2.85 28.47
N HIS A 165 27.70 3.42 27.61
CA HIS A 165 28.94 4.05 28.07
C HIS A 165 28.69 5.30 28.92
N LYS A 166 27.78 6.20 28.48
CA LYS A 166 27.40 7.40 29.26
C LYS A 166 26.77 7.05 30.60
N GLU A 167 26.05 5.93 30.67
CA GLU A 167 25.43 5.42 31.91
C GLU A 167 26.43 4.72 32.84
N GLY A 168 27.71 4.60 32.44
CA GLY A 168 28.77 3.98 33.25
C GLY A 168 28.75 2.45 33.25
N MET A 169 27.90 1.81 32.44
CA MET A 169 27.86 0.34 32.31
C MET A 169 29.07 -0.23 31.55
N ILE A 170 29.77 0.61 30.79
CA ILE A 170 31.02 0.27 30.11
C ILE A 170 32.14 1.18 30.61
N SER A 171 33.23 0.56 31.09
CA SER A 171 34.42 1.30 31.52
C SER A 171 35.06 2.06 30.34
N LYS A 172 35.68 3.21 30.65
CA LYS A 172 36.35 4.03 29.63
C LYS A 172 37.38 3.24 28.82
N HIS A 173 38.11 2.33 29.46
CA HIS A 173 39.09 1.48 28.80
C HIS A 173 38.46 0.56 27.73
N VAL A 174 37.34 -0.09 28.03
CA VAL A 174 36.64 -0.95 27.06
C VAL A 174 36.04 -0.11 25.93
N TRP A 175 35.48 1.05 26.25
CA TRP A 175 34.96 1.99 25.26
C TRP A 175 36.02 2.44 24.25
N ASP A 176 37.20 2.84 24.72
CA ASP A 176 38.30 3.32 23.87
C ASP A 176 38.81 2.25 22.90
N ILE A 177 38.71 0.96 23.27
CA ILE A 177 39.07 -0.18 22.42
C ILE A 177 37.99 -0.44 21.37
N ILE A 178 36.73 -0.61 21.78
CA ILE A 178 35.66 -1.08 20.89
C ILE A 178 35.19 0.00 19.91
N THR A 179 35.22 1.27 20.33
CA THR A 179 34.66 2.39 19.55
C THR A 179 35.33 2.53 18.20
N LYS A 180 36.65 2.40 18.12
CA LYS A 180 37.39 2.51 16.86
C LYS A 180 36.91 1.51 15.81
N THR A 181 36.68 0.27 16.23
CA THR A 181 36.22 -0.80 15.33
C THR A 181 34.78 -0.58 14.89
N VAL A 182 33.89 -0.24 15.83
CA VAL A 182 32.46 -0.06 15.52
C VAL A 182 32.22 1.19 14.68
N GLU A 183 32.93 2.28 14.95
CA GLU A 183 32.86 3.52 14.18
C GLU A 183 33.35 3.29 12.75
N SER A 184 34.53 2.67 12.57
CA SER A 184 35.05 2.33 11.25
C SER A 184 34.09 1.43 10.45
N TYR A 185 33.48 0.43 11.09
CA TYR A 185 32.54 -0.47 10.43
C TYR A 185 31.22 0.23 10.05
N SER A 186 30.71 1.10 10.93
CA SER A 186 29.52 1.94 10.67
C SER A 186 29.75 2.89 9.48
N ASP A 187 30.94 3.50 9.42
CA ASP A 187 31.33 4.40 8.34
C ASP A 187 31.49 3.67 7.00
N GLU A 188 32.07 2.46 7.00
CA GLU A 188 32.19 1.63 5.80
C GLU A 188 30.82 1.26 5.22
N LEU A 189 29.89 0.83 6.06
CA LEU A 189 28.52 0.53 5.62
C LEU A 189 27.81 1.77 5.06
N THR A 190 28.00 2.93 5.70
CA THR A 190 27.43 4.19 5.23
C THR A 190 27.99 4.58 3.86
N LYS A 191 29.30 4.43 3.64
CA LYS A 191 29.93 4.66 2.32
C LYS A 191 29.39 3.70 1.27
N SER A 192 29.25 2.41 1.60
CA SER A 192 28.70 1.41 0.69
C SER A 192 27.25 1.70 0.26
N LEU A 193 26.46 2.34 1.14
CA LEU A 193 25.10 2.78 0.84
C LEU A 193 25.11 3.97 -0.11
N GLN A 194 25.99 4.95 0.14
CA GLN A 194 26.17 6.11 -0.74
C GLN A 194 26.61 5.71 -2.16
N GLU A 195 27.44 4.68 -2.29
CA GLU A 195 27.86 4.16 -3.59
C GLU A 195 26.69 3.59 -4.40
N ILE A 196 25.77 2.84 -3.77
CA ILE A 196 24.55 2.35 -4.45
C ILE A 196 23.70 3.52 -4.93
N LEU A 197 23.49 4.53 -4.06
CA LEU A 197 22.66 5.68 -4.40
C LEU A 197 23.21 6.45 -5.60
N LYS A 198 24.53 6.61 -5.68
CA LYS A 198 25.21 7.22 -6.82
C LYS A 198 25.10 6.37 -8.10
N GLN A 199 25.13 5.05 -7.97
CA GLN A 199 25.03 4.14 -9.12
C GLN A 199 23.60 4.03 -9.66
N HIS A 200 22.59 4.21 -8.81
CA HIS A 200 21.18 4.07 -9.14
C HIS A 200 20.37 5.34 -8.77
N PRO A 201 20.39 6.39 -9.63
CA PRO A 201 19.71 7.66 -9.36
C PRO A 201 18.20 7.54 -9.14
N ASN A 202 17.58 6.49 -9.71
CA ASN A 202 16.18 6.14 -9.47
C ASN A 202 15.91 5.77 -8.01
N VAL A 203 16.83 5.02 -7.38
CA VAL A 203 16.71 4.62 -5.97
C VAL A 203 16.96 5.82 -5.05
N GLU A 204 17.91 6.69 -5.39
CA GLU A 204 18.14 7.94 -4.67
C GLU A 204 16.91 8.87 -4.71
N ALA A 205 16.30 9.05 -5.88
CA ALA A 205 15.08 9.84 -5.99
C ALA A 205 13.91 9.25 -5.17
N GLU A 206 13.76 7.91 -5.14
CA GLU A 206 12.77 7.23 -4.29
C GLU A 206 13.05 7.44 -2.79
N GLU A 207 14.32 7.41 -2.35
CA GLU A 207 14.71 7.69 -0.96
C GLU A 207 14.42 9.14 -0.57
N LEU A 208 14.76 10.10 -1.45
CA LEU A 208 14.50 11.53 -1.21
C LEU A 208 12.99 11.82 -1.10
N ASP A 209 12.17 11.24 -1.99
CA ASP A 209 10.71 11.37 -1.91
C ASP A 209 10.18 10.79 -0.59
N SER A 210 10.68 9.62 -0.19
CA SER A 210 10.29 8.98 1.07
C SER A 210 10.66 9.83 2.28
N ALA A 211 11.89 10.35 2.33
CA ALA A 211 12.37 11.19 3.42
C ALA A 211 11.62 12.52 3.51
N TRP A 212 11.30 13.14 2.36
CA TRP A 212 10.52 14.37 2.33
C TRP A 212 9.08 14.16 2.82
N ARG A 213 8.44 13.06 2.41
CA ARG A 213 7.12 12.69 2.93
C ARG A 213 7.16 12.46 4.44
N GLU A 214 8.18 11.77 4.94
CA GLU A 214 8.37 11.55 6.38
C GLU A 214 8.52 12.87 7.13
N PHE A 215 9.32 13.81 6.60
CA PHE A 215 9.45 15.16 7.14
C PHE A 215 8.10 15.90 7.20
N LEU A 216 7.34 15.91 6.11
CA LEU A 216 6.02 16.57 6.06
C LEU A 216 5.02 15.92 7.02
N GLN A 217 5.04 14.59 7.14
CA GLN A 217 4.22 13.86 8.10
C GLN A 217 4.59 14.24 9.55
N TYR A 218 5.88 14.32 9.86
CA TYR A 218 6.34 14.76 11.18
C TYR A 218 5.98 16.21 11.47
N GLN A 219 6.13 17.12 10.49
CA GLN A 219 5.71 18.51 10.62
C GLN A 219 4.21 18.62 10.94
N ARG A 220 3.38 17.80 10.30
CA ARG A 220 1.94 17.74 10.58
C ARG A 220 1.64 17.23 11.99
N LEU A 221 2.37 16.23 12.48
CA LEU A 221 2.25 15.73 13.86
C LEU A 221 2.61 16.83 14.87
N ALA A 222 3.73 17.53 14.65
CA ALA A 222 4.16 18.64 15.49
C ALA A 222 3.14 19.80 15.51
N LEU A 223 2.49 20.11 14.38
CA LEU A 223 1.41 21.12 14.34
C LEU A 223 0.20 20.70 15.17
N ALA A 224 -0.15 19.41 15.17
CA ALA A 224 -1.25 18.91 15.98
C ALA A 224 -0.94 19.00 17.48
N GLU A 225 0.31 18.73 17.87
CA GLU A 225 0.79 18.92 19.25
C GLU A 225 0.72 20.39 19.68
N LEU A 226 1.18 21.32 18.83
CA LEU A 226 1.07 22.75 19.10
C LEU A 226 -0.38 23.24 19.26
N LEU A 227 -1.33 22.67 18.50
CA LEU A 227 -2.75 22.97 18.68
C LEU A 227 -3.27 22.45 20.02
N ALA A 228 -2.88 21.22 20.40
CA ALA A 228 -3.28 20.60 21.65
C ALA A 228 -2.79 21.39 22.88
N ASP A 229 -1.56 21.91 22.81
CA ASP A 229 -0.95 22.75 23.85
C ASP A 229 -1.45 24.20 23.85
N ARG A 230 -2.43 24.54 22.98
CA ARG A 230 -2.91 25.92 22.73
C ARG A 230 -1.81 26.89 22.31
N GLY A 231 -0.70 26.39 21.75
CA GLY A 231 0.39 27.19 21.20
C GLY A 231 0.04 27.89 19.89
N ILE A 232 -0.99 27.43 19.17
CA ILE A 232 -1.51 28.04 17.93
C ILE A 232 -3.05 28.04 17.91
N THR A 233 -3.65 28.91 17.10
CA THR A 233 -5.10 28.94 16.88
C THR A 233 -5.54 27.91 15.84
N GLU A 234 -6.82 27.54 15.86
CA GLU A 234 -7.41 26.59 14.90
C GLU A 234 -7.31 27.10 13.45
N ASP A 235 -7.42 28.41 13.23
CA ASP A 235 -7.23 29.01 11.91
C ASP A 235 -5.80 28.84 11.38
N VAL A 236 -4.80 29.06 12.24
CA VAL A 236 -3.38 28.87 11.89
C VAL A 236 -3.09 27.40 11.61
N PHE A 237 -3.63 26.50 12.44
CA PHE A 237 -3.52 25.05 12.22
C PHE A 237 -4.12 24.64 10.86
N ASN A 238 -5.34 25.09 10.55
CA ASN A 238 -6.01 24.74 9.29
C ASN A 238 -5.23 25.26 8.07
N GLN A 239 -4.69 26.48 8.14
CA GLN A 239 -3.87 27.05 7.06
C GLN A 239 -2.58 26.25 6.84
N LEU A 240 -1.84 25.93 7.91
CA LEU A 240 -0.58 25.20 7.81
C LEU A 240 -0.80 23.73 7.42
N SER A 241 -1.79 23.07 8.01
CA SER A 241 -2.17 21.69 7.66
C SER A 241 -2.58 21.58 6.19
N SER A 242 -3.35 22.54 5.67
CA SER A 242 -3.72 22.55 4.25
C SER A 242 -2.51 22.71 3.32
N ARG A 243 -1.48 23.47 3.71
CA ARG A 243 -0.26 23.59 2.89
C ARG A 243 0.50 22.26 2.85
N ILE A 244 0.64 21.59 3.99
CA ILE A 244 1.31 20.29 4.08
C ILE A 244 0.54 19.25 3.27
N ASP A 245 -0.79 19.21 3.38
CA ASP A 245 -1.62 18.28 2.62
C ASP A 245 -1.49 18.51 1.10
N ASN A 246 -1.36 19.78 0.66
CA ASN A 246 -1.11 20.10 -0.75
C ASN A 246 0.28 19.60 -1.21
N GLN A 247 1.31 19.73 -0.37
CA GLN A 247 2.66 19.23 -0.67
C GLN A 247 2.73 17.69 -0.68
N LEU A 248 1.98 17.01 0.19
CA LEU A 248 1.86 15.56 0.19
C LEU A 248 1.10 15.04 -1.04
N ALA A 249 0.16 15.84 -1.57
CA ALA A 249 -0.62 15.50 -2.75
C ALA A 249 0.14 15.71 -4.07
N SER A 250 1.13 16.61 -4.12
CA SER A 250 1.97 16.80 -5.30
C SER A 250 2.90 15.60 -5.49
N SER A 251 2.72 14.82 -6.55
CA SER A 251 3.51 13.62 -6.86
C SER A 251 4.84 13.89 -7.57
N GLU A 252 5.17 15.16 -7.84
CA GLU A 252 6.27 15.56 -8.71
C GLU A 252 7.20 16.58 -8.00
N ILE A 253 7.85 16.16 -6.92
CA ILE A 253 9.12 16.81 -6.61
C ILE A 253 10.13 16.16 -7.54
N ALA A 254 10.38 16.79 -8.67
CA ALA A 254 11.46 16.38 -9.56
C ALA A 254 12.78 16.62 -8.81
N TRP A 255 13.28 15.59 -8.15
CA TRP A 255 14.62 15.54 -7.54
C TRP A 255 15.70 15.46 -8.63
N ASP A 256 15.64 16.37 -9.62
CA ASP A 256 16.61 16.48 -10.69
C ASP A 256 17.90 17.10 -10.13
N SER A 257 18.75 16.24 -9.59
CA SER A 257 20.06 16.51 -8.97
C SER A 257 20.01 17.42 -7.72
N ALA A 258 20.56 16.92 -6.61
CA ALA A 258 20.72 17.63 -5.34
C ALA A 258 21.44 19.00 -5.48
N GLU A 259 22.07 19.29 -6.62
CA GLU A 259 22.73 20.55 -6.94
C GLU A 259 21.78 21.73 -7.23
N LYS A 260 20.53 21.48 -7.66
CA LYS A 260 19.54 22.55 -7.93
C LYS A 260 18.65 22.91 -6.74
N MET A 261 18.75 22.16 -5.64
CA MET A 261 17.84 22.27 -4.50
C MET A 261 18.01 23.57 -3.69
N ASP A 262 19.20 24.17 -3.70
CA ASP A 262 19.56 25.25 -2.78
C ASP A 262 18.89 26.62 -3.11
N ARG A 263 18.36 26.82 -4.33
CA ARG A 263 17.88 28.15 -4.76
C ARG A 263 16.37 28.33 -4.92
N ASN A 264 15.58 27.28 -5.15
CA ASN A 264 14.18 27.44 -5.56
C ASN A 264 13.15 27.23 -4.44
N LEU A 265 13.43 26.44 -3.41
CA LEU A 265 12.44 26.13 -2.36
C LEU A 265 12.20 27.30 -1.39
N TRP A 266 13.23 28.09 -1.06
CA TRP A 266 13.08 29.29 -0.24
C TRP A 266 12.36 30.44 -0.99
N GLN A 267 12.50 30.53 -2.32
CA GLN A 267 11.85 31.58 -3.10
C GLN A 267 10.35 31.34 -3.35
N LEU A 268 9.91 30.08 -3.38
CA LEU A 268 8.49 29.74 -3.50
C LEU A 268 7.70 30.01 -2.20
N GLY A 269 8.37 30.03 -1.04
CA GLY A 269 7.78 30.41 0.24
C GLY A 269 7.69 31.93 0.47
N ALA A 270 8.59 32.72 -0.12
CA ALA A 270 8.70 34.16 0.15
C ALA A 270 7.93 35.07 -0.84
N ARG A 271 7.58 34.62 -2.04
CA ARG A 271 6.97 35.49 -3.08
C ARG A 271 5.45 35.71 -2.98
N ARG A 272 4.77 35.22 -1.94
CA ARG A 272 3.30 35.38 -1.78
C ARG A 272 2.85 36.23 -0.59
N THR A 273 3.77 36.93 0.08
CA THR A 273 3.43 37.84 1.18
C THR A 273 3.39 39.32 0.79
N ASP A 274 3.83 39.72 -0.40
CA ASP A 274 3.98 41.15 -0.75
C ASP A 274 2.99 41.67 -1.82
N LEU A 275 1.73 41.26 -1.79
CA LEU A 275 0.68 41.90 -2.62
C LEU A 275 -0.58 42.25 -1.83
N ARG A 276 -0.42 42.86 -0.65
CA ARG A 276 -1.52 43.56 0.01
C ARG A 276 -1.07 44.67 0.98
N SER A 277 -0.28 45.62 0.50
CA SER A 277 -0.30 46.99 0.99
C SER A 277 0.18 47.89 -0.14
N ASP A 278 -0.75 48.39 -0.95
CA ASP A 278 -0.65 49.65 -1.70
C ASP A 278 -1.85 49.70 -2.66
N SER A 279 -2.97 50.20 -2.14
CA SER A 279 -3.96 50.97 -2.89
C SER A 279 -4.97 51.53 -1.89
N ASP A 280 -4.90 52.84 -1.74
CA ASP A 280 -5.89 53.81 -1.26
C ASP A 280 -7.35 53.34 -1.12
#